data_AF-A0A136IXJ6-F1
#
_entry.id   AF-A0A136IXJ6-F1
#
_cell.length_a   1.000
_cell.length_b   1.000
_cell.length_c   1.000
_cell.angle_alpha   90.00
_cell.angle_beta   90.00
_cell.angle_gamma   90.00
#
_symmetry.space_group_name_H-M   'P 1'
#
loop_
_entity.id
_entity.type
_entity.pdbx_description
1 polymer ?
#
loop_
_entity_poly.entity_id
_entity_poly.type
_entity_poly.pdbx_seq_one_letter_code
_entity_poly.pdbx_strand_id
1 'polypeptide(L)'
;MVVPAGSPDATRRSATLDDVPQLMTVADHIHPDLPEDASIYAERISLFPKGCHILARPETPTTKASCLGYLISHPIRTAQPPELNALLGSIPSDADQYYIHDLALMPETRGQGHAA
;
A
#
# COMPACT_ATOMS: atom_id res chain seq x y z
N MET A 1 -23.43 21.43 -3.33
CA MET A 1 -22.42 20.44 -3.77
C MET A 1 -22.46 19.31 -2.77
N VAL A 2 -23.13 18.21 -3.11
CA VAL A 2 -23.24 17.04 -2.24
C VAL A 2 -21.94 16.26 -2.39
N VAL A 3 -21.13 16.21 -1.33
CA VAL A 3 -20.01 15.27 -1.26
C VAL A 3 -20.64 13.87 -1.23
N PRO A 4 -20.36 12.97 -2.19
CA PRO A 4 -20.87 11.61 -2.09
C PRO A 4 -20.41 11.03 -0.76
N ALA A 5 -21.32 10.40 -0.02
CA ALA A 5 -20.96 9.62 1.15
C ALA A 5 -19.83 8.67 0.75
N GLY A 6 -18.72 8.70 1.51
CA GLY A 6 -17.60 7.81 1.24
C GLY A 6 -18.05 6.36 1.20
N SER A 7 -17.28 5.50 0.52
CA SER A 7 -17.60 4.08 0.46
C SER A 7 -17.69 3.53 1.89
N PRO A 8 -18.90 3.28 2.43
CA PRO A 8 -19.10 3.09 3.87
C PRO A 8 -18.47 1.80 4.41
N ASP A 9 -18.00 0.94 3.50
CA ASP A 9 -17.49 -0.39 3.81
C ASP A 9 -15.97 -0.52 3.65
N ALA A 10 -15.24 0.56 3.33
CA ALA A 10 -13.78 0.47 3.21
C ALA A 10 -13.14 0.30 4.60
N THR A 11 -12.36 -0.77 4.78
CA THR A 11 -11.69 -1.11 6.04
C THR A 11 -10.18 -1.22 5.84
N ARG A 12 -9.41 -0.71 6.81
CA ARG A 12 -7.96 -0.88 6.82
C ARG A 12 -7.59 -2.17 7.55
N ARG A 13 -6.73 -2.98 6.95
CA ARG A 13 -6.10 -4.15 7.60
C ARG A 13 -4.63 -4.26 7.22
N SER A 14 -3.89 -5.12 7.92
CA SER A 14 -2.53 -5.48 7.49
C SER A 14 -2.55 -6.16 6.12
N ALA A 15 -1.55 -5.86 5.31
CA ALA A 15 -1.33 -6.52 4.03
C ALA A 15 -0.72 -7.92 4.24
N THR A 16 -1.07 -8.85 3.37
CA THR A 16 -0.46 -10.19 3.29
C THR A 16 0.12 -10.42 1.90
N LEU A 17 0.89 -11.49 1.72
CA LEU A 17 1.45 -11.84 0.41
C LEU A 17 0.38 -12.10 -0.65
N ASP A 18 -0.80 -12.57 -0.25
CA ASP A 18 -1.93 -12.80 -1.15
C ASP A 18 -2.54 -11.50 -1.69
N ASP A 19 -2.24 -10.35 -1.07
CA ASP A 19 -2.70 -9.04 -1.53
C ASP A 19 -1.85 -8.48 -2.67
N VAL A 20 -0.63 -8.99 -2.90
CA VAL A 20 0.34 -8.43 -3.86
C VAL A 20 -0.25 -8.19 -5.26
N PRO A 21 -1.03 -9.12 -5.88
CA PRO A 21 -1.64 -8.85 -7.18
C PRO A 21 -2.58 -7.64 -7.18
N GLN A 22 -3.32 -7.42 -6.08
CA GLN A 22 -4.23 -6.28 -5.96
C GLN A 22 -3.49 -4.98 -5.66
N LEU A 23 -2.38 -5.04 -4.91
CA LEU A 23 -1.50 -3.89 -4.70
C LEU A 23 -0.93 -3.40 -6.02
N MET A 24 -0.41 -4.32 -6.85
CA MET A 24 0.09 -3.99 -8.19
C MET A 24 -0.98 -3.37 -9.08
N THR A 25 -2.21 -3.89 -9.03
CA THR A 25 -3.32 -3.31 -9.80
C THR A 25 -3.57 -1.84 -9.43
N VAL A 26 -3.47 -1.49 -8.15
CA VAL A 26 -3.58 -0.10 -7.69
C VAL A 26 -2.34 0.71 -8.09
N ALA A 27 -1.14 0.15 -7.90
CA ALA A 27 0.12 0.81 -8.25
C ALA A 27 0.18 1.18 -9.74
N ASP A 28 -0.11 0.23 -10.63
CA ASP A 28 -0.12 0.43 -12.09
C ASP A 28 -1.14 1.52 -12.50
N HIS A 29 -2.24 1.62 -11.77
CA HIS A 29 -3.27 2.63 -12.03
C HIS A 29 -2.86 4.03 -11.54
N ILE A 30 -2.23 4.12 -10.37
CA ILE A 30 -1.92 5.40 -9.69
C ILE A 30 -0.54 5.95 -10.10
N HIS A 31 0.41 5.05 -10.37
CA HIS A 31 1.82 5.34 -10.62
C HIS A 31 2.32 4.73 -11.95
N PRO A 32 1.68 5.02 -13.10
CA PRO A 32 2.01 4.39 -14.38
C PRO A 32 3.46 4.62 -14.84
N ASP A 33 4.10 5.70 -14.37
CA ASP A 33 5.48 6.07 -14.73
C ASP A 33 6.53 5.63 -13.69
N LEU A 34 6.12 4.96 -12.59
CA LEU A 34 7.00 4.47 -11.53
C LEU A 34 6.78 2.97 -11.27
N PRO A 35 7.05 2.10 -12.24
CA PRO A 35 6.78 0.68 -12.11
C PRO A 35 7.69 0.01 -11.07
N GLU A 36 7.10 -0.87 -10.25
CA GLU A 36 7.81 -1.78 -9.35
C GLU A 36 7.30 -3.21 -9.52
N ASP A 37 8.21 -4.17 -9.43
CA ASP A 37 7.91 -5.59 -9.58
C ASP A 37 7.15 -6.14 -8.37
N ALA A 38 6.39 -7.22 -8.57
CA ALA A 38 5.66 -7.93 -7.51
C ALA A 38 6.56 -8.31 -6.30
N SER A 39 7.83 -8.61 -6.58
CA SER A 39 8.84 -8.98 -5.59
C SER A 39 9.12 -7.86 -4.59
N ILE A 40 9.02 -6.60 -5.00
CA ILE A 40 9.23 -5.42 -4.15
C ILE A 40 8.19 -5.39 -3.03
N TYR A 41 6.91 -5.48 -3.40
CA TYR A 41 5.78 -5.53 -2.46
C TYR A 41 5.86 -6.75 -1.55
N ALA A 42 6.11 -7.93 -2.14
CA ALA A 42 6.22 -9.18 -1.39
C ALA A 42 7.35 -9.15 -0.35
N GLU A 43 8.52 -8.62 -0.71
CA GLU A 43 9.66 -8.50 0.20
C GLU A 43 9.34 -7.55 1.36
N ARG A 44 8.74 -6.38 1.09
CA ARG A 44 8.42 -5.39 2.13
C ARG A 44 7.38 -5.89 3.11
N ILE A 45 6.35 -6.60 2.61
CA ILE A 45 5.37 -7.29 3.46
C ILE A 45 6.05 -8.36 4.32
N SER A 46 7.00 -9.12 3.76
CA SER A 46 7.71 -10.17 4.49
C SER A 46 8.67 -9.62 5.55
N LEU A 47 9.44 -8.58 5.22
CA LEU A 47 10.44 -7.97 6.09
C LEU A 47 9.82 -7.10 7.18
N PHE A 48 8.72 -6.41 6.87
CA PHE A 48 8.11 -5.44 7.78
C PHE A 48 6.58 -5.41 7.68
N PRO A 49 5.88 -6.51 8.03
CA PRO A 49 4.43 -6.61 7.88
C PRO A 49 3.66 -5.56 8.69
N LYS A 50 4.23 -5.09 9.81
CA LYS A 50 3.62 -4.07 10.67
C LYS A 50 3.54 -2.67 10.05
N GLY A 51 4.28 -2.42 8.96
CA GLY A 51 4.22 -1.16 8.20
C GLY A 51 3.49 -1.29 6.87
N CYS A 52 2.88 -2.45 6.58
CA CYS A 52 2.21 -2.71 5.33
C CYS A 52 0.70 -2.89 5.57
N HIS A 53 -0.11 -2.04 4.93
CA HIS A 53 -1.56 -2.02 5.10
C HIS A 53 -2.28 -1.91 3.76
N ILE A 54 -3.50 -2.43 3.73
CA ILE A 54 -4.42 -2.31 2.60
C ILE A 54 -5.72 -1.67 3.10
N LEU A 55 -6.26 -0.75 2.31
CA LEU A 55 -7.64 -0.29 2.40
C LEU A 55 -8.48 -1.18 1.48
N ALA A 56 -9.33 -2.02 2.06
CA ALA A 56 -10.10 -3.00 1.31
C ALA A 56 -11.61 -2.75 1.46
N ARG A 57 -12.34 -2.92 0.36
CA ARG A 57 -13.79 -3.11 0.39
C ARG A 57 -14.08 -4.61 0.54
N PRO A 58 -14.90 -5.03 1.52
CA PRO A 58 -15.27 -6.43 1.68
C PRO A 58 -16.13 -6.91 0.50
N GLU A 59 -16.15 -8.22 0.31
CA GLU A 59 -17.07 -8.86 -0.63
C GLU A 59 -18.52 -8.68 -0.17
N THR A 60 -19.42 -8.46 -1.12
CA THR A 60 -20.87 -8.43 -0.93
C THR A 60 -21.50 -9.41 -1.92
N PRO A 61 -22.79 -9.78 -1.76
CA PRO A 61 -23.48 -10.64 -2.73
C PRO A 61 -23.46 -10.12 -4.18
N THR A 62 -23.15 -8.84 -4.37
CA THR A 62 -23.15 -8.16 -5.68
C THR A 62 -21.77 -7.69 -6.14
N THR A 63 -20.75 -7.73 -5.27
CA THR A 63 -19.41 -7.18 -5.58
C THR A 63 -18.32 -8.04 -4.96
N LYS A 64 -17.25 -8.31 -5.70
CA LYS A 64 -16.06 -8.96 -5.14
C LYS A 64 -15.33 -8.03 -4.16
N ALA A 65 -14.55 -8.61 -3.25
CA ALA A 65 -13.60 -7.85 -2.45
C ALA A 65 -12.61 -7.09 -3.37
N SER A 66 -12.23 -5.89 -2.97
CA SER A 66 -11.34 -5.04 -3.78
C SER A 66 -10.38 -4.23 -2.93
N CYS A 67 -9.11 -4.20 -3.31
CA CYS A 67 -8.14 -3.19 -2.87
C CYS A 67 -8.53 -1.81 -3.39
N LEU A 68 -8.72 -0.86 -2.48
CA LEU A 68 -8.98 0.55 -2.78
C LEU A 68 -7.74 1.43 -2.56
N GLY A 69 -6.65 0.85 -2.07
CA GLY A 69 -5.43 1.56 -1.75
C GLY A 69 -4.58 0.80 -0.73
N TYR A 70 -3.37 1.28 -0.52
CA TYR A 70 -2.40 0.64 0.36
C TYR A 70 -1.39 1.62 0.93
N LEU A 71 -0.67 1.16 1.96
CA LEU A 71 0.52 1.79 2.51
C LEU A 71 1.61 0.72 2.59
N ILE A 72 2.77 0.99 2.01
CA ILE A 72 4.00 0.21 2.18
C ILE A 72 5.03 1.11 2.85
N SER A 73 5.53 0.68 4.00
CA SER A 73 6.50 1.45 4.77
C SER A 73 7.43 0.54 5.54
N HIS A 74 8.65 1.00 5.81
CA HIS A 74 9.65 0.23 6.52
C HIS A 74 10.73 1.13 7.14
N PRO A 75 11.51 0.63 8.12
CA PRO A 75 12.65 1.35 8.65
C PRO A 75 13.77 1.48 7.61
N ILE A 76 14.50 2.59 7.68
CA ILE A 76 15.72 2.85 6.90
C ILE A 76 16.79 3.48 7.80
N ARG A 77 18.02 3.55 7.29
CA ARG A 77 19.02 4.47 7.85
C ARG A 77 18.72 5.90 7.43
N THR A 78 19.16 6.85 8.22
CA THR A 78 19.02 8.28 7.93
C THR A 78 19.40 8.65 6.50
N ALA A 79 18.45 9.23 5.77
CA ALA A 79 18.58 9.71 4.39
C ALA A 79 19.05 8.64 3.37
N GLN A 80 18.70 7.37 3.60
CA GLN A 80 19.03 6.26 2.69
C GLN A 80 17.77 5.47 2.28
N PRO A 81 16.85 6.07 1.51
CA PRO A 81 15.75 5.31 0.91
C PRO A 81 16.28 4.34 -0.15
N PRO A 82 15.58 3.20 -0.39
CA PRO A 82 15.92 2.32 -1.51
C PRO A 82 15.72 3.01 -2.86
N GLU A 83 16.45 2.55 -3.87
CA GLU A 83 16.17 2.93 -5.27
C GLU A 83 14.81 2.35 -5.73
N LEU A 84 14.21 2.97 -6.74
CA LEU A 84 12.98 2.49 -7.35
C LEU A 84 13.19 1.06 -7.89
N ASN A 85 12.23 0.17 -7.61
CA ASN A 85 12.27 -1.21 -8.06
C ASN A 85 13.52 -1.99 -7.58
N ALA A 86 14.05 -1.65 -6.40
CA ALA A 86 15.18 -2.35 -5.79
C ALA A 86 14.78 -3.09 -4.51
N LEU A 87 15.25 -4.32 -4.35
CA LEU A 87 15.08 -5.10 -3.12
C LEU A 87 15.92 -4.53 -1.98
N LEU A 88 15.39 -4.60 -0.75
CA LEU A 88 16.09 -4.24 0.48
C LEU A 88 17.08 -5.34 0.91
N GLY A 89 16.74 -6.60 0.65
CA GLY A 89 17.42 -7.79 1.18
C GLY A 89 17.18 -8.03 2.68
N SER A 90 17.26 -6.98 3.50
CA SER A 90 16.97 -7.01 4.93
C SER A 90 16.68 -5.61 5.47
N ILE A 91 15.98 -5.52 6.60
CA ILE A 91 15.93 -4.26 7.36
C ILE A 91 17.24 -4.10 8.13
N PRO A 92 17.98 -2.98 7.95
CA PRO A 92 19.20 -2.73 8.71
C PRO A 92 18.95 -2.78 10.22
N SER A 93 19.82 -3.48 10.98
CA SER A 93 19.69 -3.54 12.44
C SER A 93 19.93 -2.19 13.13
N ASP A 94 20.59 -1.27 12.43
CA ASP A 94 20.87 0.11 12.83
C ASP A 94 19.92 1.13 12.17
N ALA A 95 18.79 0.68 11.61
CA ALA A 95 17.78 1.59 11.08
C ALA A 95 17.22 2.52 12.18
N ASP A 96 17.32 3.83 11.94
CA ASP A 96 17.00 4.89 12.90
C ASP A 96 15.88 5.83 12.41
N GLN A 97 15.37 5.62 11.19
CA GLN A 97 14.26 6.36 10.60
C GLN A 97 13.14 5.45 10.10
N TYR A 98 11.95 6.03 9.96
CA TYR A 98 10.77 5.37 9.40
C TYR A 98 10.43 5.99 8.05
N TYR A 99 10.39 5.16 7.00
CA TYR A 99 10.15 5.61 5.63
C TYR A 99 8.81 5.11 5.11
N ILE A 100 7.97 6.03 4.65
CA ILE A 100 6.79 5.71 3.85
C ILE A 100 7.30 5.51 2.43
N HIS A 101 7.46 4.24 2.03
CA HIS A 101 7.96 3.87 0.71
C HIS A 101 6.93 4.22 -0.36
N ASP A 102 5.69 3.81 -0.14
CA ASP A 102 4.61 4.08 -1.08
C ASP A 102 3.24 4.16 -0.38
N LEU A 103 2.39 5.06 -0.87
CA LEU A 103 1.03 5.29 -0.40
C LEU A 103 0.16 5.65 -1.61
N ALA A 104 -0.67 4.70 -2.03
CA ALA A 104 -1.58 4.88 -3.15
C ALA A 104 -3.02 4.65 -2.70
N LEU A 105 -3.93 5.49 -3.19
CA LEU A 105 -5.37 5.36 -2.98
C LEU A 105 -6.10 5.54 -4.31
N MET A 106 -7.06 4.66 -4.59
CA MET A 106 -7.90 4.74 -5.79
C MET A 106 -8.67 6.06 -5.84
N PRO A 107 -8.92 6.65 -7.03
CA PRO A 107 -9.53 7.98 -7.13
C PRO A 107 -10.91 8.08 -6.46
N GLU A 108 -11.64 6.96 -6.42
CA GLU A 108 -12.97 6.85 -5.78
C GLU A 108 -12.95 7.02 -4.26
N THR A 109 -11.78 7.03 -3.62
CA THR A 109 -11.63 7.19 -2.15
C THR A 109 -11.33 8.64 -1.73
N ARG A 110 -11.13 9.55 -2.68
CA ARG A 110 -10.74 10.95 -2.41
C ARG A 110 -11.80 11.69 -1.60
N GLY A 111 -11.35 12.55 -0.67
CA GLY A 111 -12.23 13.37 0.17
C GLY A 111 -12.93 12.62 1.31
N GLN A 112 -12.55 11.36 1.56
CA GLN A 112 -13.20 10.50 2.58
C GLN A 112 -12.34 10.29 3.83
N GLY A 113 -11.16 10.91 3.92
CA GLY A 113 -10.30 10.83 5.10
C GLY A 113 -9.52 9.52 5.26
N HIS A 114 -9.50 8.63 4.27
CA HIS A 114 -8.79 7.34 4.35
C HIS A 114 -7.26 7.44 4.47
N ALA A 115 -6.67 8.60 4.22
CA ALA A 115 -5.24 8.90 4.37
C ALA A 115 -4.91 9.77 5.60
N ALA A 116 -5.89 10.04 6.48
CA ALA A 116 -5.72 10.90 7.65
C ALA A 116 -4.99 10.23 8.83
#